data_AF-A0AAE3W8X0-F1
#
_entry.id   AF-A0AAE3W8X0-F1
#
_cell.length_a   1.000
_cell.length_b   1.000
_cell.length_c   1.000
_cell.angle_alpha   90.00
_cell.angle_beta   90.00
_cell.angle_gamma   90.00
#
_symmetry.space_group_name_H-M   'P 1'
#
loop_
_entity.id
_entity.type
_entity.pdbx_description
1 polymer ?
#
loop_
_entity_poly.entity_id
_entity_poly.type
_entity_poly.pdbx_seq_one_letter_code
_entity_poly.pdbx_strand_id
1 'polypeptide(L)'
;MGQRVAAGTMLVVAMSVGACAAPGERPGGRDEAQPVASLAVGWDSCAVAGAPVPQATPDAGAGMIPPVGADQSEEPRLPAGFAAVAVTTCGAGLRQRSDGGRDVVMSEQRTEDPAAVAALVAALRLPNLPGTAEACTADAVILPWFVLHDAHGAWVRPGVPHDDCRKPRREVLTALSALRGTTVAETPVGESQSSLSARTGCADRHADMIAVSAGFGTEAPPAAAPPAADASLRLCVYDVPATELGSGKPAGTLRSGAVLTAEAWQAVRAAFPPAAKAAPCAEASESFALLQPVDTGAAIYVELSGCRRTMQDGAGLAAGDPR
;
A
#
# COMPACT_ATOMS: atom_id res chain seq x y z
N MET A 1 58.81 3.28 -37.91
CA MET A 1 57.83 2.63 -38.81
C MET A 1 56.83 1.86 -37.96
N GLY A 2 55.53 2.15 -38.08
CA GLY A 2 54.47 1.32 -37.48
C GLY A 2 53.33 2.09 -36.79
N GLN A 3 52.61 2.94 -37.52
CA GLN A 3 51.28 3.42 -37.10
C GLN A 3 50.27 2.27 -37.24
N ARG A 4 49.50 1.96 -36.19
CA ARG A 4 48.31 1.11 -36.26
C ARG A 4 47.07 1.98 -36.12
N VAL A 5 46.30 2.06 -37.20
CA VAL A 5 44.97 2.68 -37.27
C VAL A 5 43.95 1.62 -36.84
N ALA A 6 43.15 1.90 -35.82
CA ALA A 6 41.98 1.09 -35.46
C ALA A 6 40.72 1.77 -36.03
N ALA A 7 40.03 1.04 -36.90
CA ALA A 7 38.83 1.49 -37.61
C ALA A 7 37.63 1.52 -36.67
N GLY A 8 36.98 2.69 -36.57
CA GLY A 8 35.72 2.90 -35.86
C GLY A 8 34.55 2.36 -36.67
N THR A 9 33.69 1.56 -36.03
CA THR A 9 32.43 1.09 -36.60
C THR A 9 31.33 2.07 -36.20
N MET A 10 30.85 2.88 -37.14
CA MET A 10 29.66 3.73 -36.99
C MET A 10 28.41 2.87 -37.11
N LEU A 11 27.64 2.77 -36.02
CA LEU A 11 26.31 2.18 -36.03
C LEU A 11 25.29 3.27 -36.41
N VAL A 12 24.74 3.19 -37.62
CA VAL A 12 23.65 4.06 -38.11
C VAL A 12 22.33 3.51 -37.58
N VAL A 13 21.69 4.21 -36.63
CA VAL A 13 20.33 3.90 -36.15
C VAL A 13 19.35 4.59 -37.09
N ALA A 14 18.61 3.79 -37.86
CA ALA A 14 17.53 4.25 -38.73
C ALA A 14 16.31 4.63 -37.89
N MET A 15 16.00 5.93 -37.82
CA MET A 15 14.72 6.44 -37.30
C MET A 15 13.65 6.25 -38.37
N SER A 16 12.76 5.27 -38.18
CA SER A 16 11.56 5.11 -39.00
C SER A 16 10.48 6.08 -38.54
N VAL A 17 10.23 7.14 -39.32
CA VAL A 17 9.10 8.05 -39.18
C VAL A 17 7.90 7.42 -39.91
N GLY A 18 7.01 6.78 -39.17
CA GLY A 18 5.74 6.24 -39.66
C GLY A 18 4.63 7.30 -39.60
N ALA A 19 4.05 7.61 -40.75
CA ALA A 19 3.03 8.63 -40.98
C ALA A 19 1.58 8.10 -40.84
N CYS A 20 0.64 9.06 -40.90
CA CYS A 20 -0.79 8.96 -41.21
C CYS A 20 -1.78 8.83 -40.04
N ALA A 21 -2.13 9.96 -39.43
CA ALA A 21 -3.42 10.14 -38.77
C ALA A 21 -4.44 10.68 -39.79
N ALA A 22 -5.41 9.85 -40.19
CA ALA A 22 -6.59 10.31 -40.91
C ALA A 22 -7.48 11.13 -39.97
N PRO A 23 -8.13 12.21 -40.45
CA PRO A 23 -9.17 12.91 -39.68
C PRO A 23 -10.41 12.01 -39.65
N GLY A 24 -10.49 11.12 -38.67
CA GLY A 24 -11.72 10.43 -38.34
C GLY A 24 -12.67 11.42 -37.69
N GLU A 25 -13.74 11.78 -38.40
CA GLU A 25 -14.96 12.34 -37.81
C GLU A 25 -15.37 11.44 -36.65
N ARG A 26 -15.10 11.89 -35.42
CA ARG A 26 -15.66 11.26 -34.24
C ARG A 26 -17.17 11.46 -34.33
N PRO A 27 -17.98 10.40 -34.44
CA PRO A 27 -19.43 10.54 -34.41
C PRO A 27 -19.76 11.31 -33.14
N GLY A 28 -20.48 12.43 -33.31
CA GLY A 28 -20.90 13.28 -32.21
C GLY A 28 -21.46 12.40 -31.10
N GLY A 29 -20.75 12.41 -29.96
CA GLY A 29 -21.10 11.61 -28.80
C GLY A 29 -22.55 11.91 -28.47
N ARG A 30 -23.43 10.94 -28.72
CA ARG A 30 -24.77 11.00 -28.16
C ARG A 30 -24.58 11.14 -26.66
N ASP A 31 -25.32 12.05 -26.04
CA ASP A 31 -25.56 12.06 -24.60
C ASP A 31 -26.10 10.68 -24.23
N GLU A 32 -25.20 9.74 -24.00
CA GLU A 32 -25.53 8.43 -23.51
C GLU A 32 -26.02 8.67 -22.08
N ALA A 33 -27.32 8.45 -21.88
CA ALA A 33 -27.97 8.67 -20.62
C ALA A 33 -27.19 7.91 -19.53
N GLN A 34 -26.49 8.65 -18.68
CA GLN A 34 -25.69 8.04 -17.63
C GLN A 34 -26.62 7.27 -16.69
N PRO A 35 -26.18 6.11 -16.18
CA PRO A 35 -26.97 5.35 -15.23
C PRO A 35 -27.30 6.22 -14.01
N VAL A 36 -28.49 6.03 -13.46
CA VAL A 36 -28.97 6.72 -12.26
C VAL A 36 -28.77 5.80 -11.06
N ALA A 37 -28.32 6.34 -9.93
CA ALA A 37 -27.99 5.55 -8.76
C ALA A 37 -29.24 4.89 -8.14
N SER A 38 -29.08 3.62 -7.76
CA SER A 38 -30.09 2.90 -7.00
C SER A 38 -30.07 3.34 -5.55
N LEU A 39 -31.25 3.48 -4.95
CA LEU A 39 -31.39 3.82 -3.53
C LEU A 39 -31.30 2.56 -2.69
N ALA A 40 -30.45 2.57 -1.68
CA ALA A 40 -30.40 1.54 -0.64
C ALA A 40 -31.15 2.03 0.60
N VAL A 41 -31.70 1.11 1.39
CA VAL A 41 -32.45 1.41 2.62
C VAL A 41 -31.75 0.70 3.77
N GLY A 42 -31.75 1.33 4.95
CA GLY A 42 -31.12 0.77 6.14
C GLY A 42 -29.60 0.96 6.09
N TRP A 43 -29.15 2.18 6.40
CA TRP A 43 -27.72 2.41 6.60
C TRP A 43 -27.25 1.69 7.87
N ASP A 44 -26.28 0.79 7.73
CA ASP A 44 -25.64 0.11 8.86
C ASP A 44 -24.32 0.77 9.23
N SER A 45 -23.33 0.73 8.32
CA SER A 45 -22.01 1.31 8.52
C SER A 45 -21.25 1.48 7.22
N CYS A 46 -20.19 2.29 7.26
CA CYS A 46 -19.22 2.44 6.18
C CYS A 46 -18.62 1.09 5.74
N ALA A 47 -18.30 0.21 6.68
CA ALA A 47 -17.69 -1.09 6.39
C ALA A 47 -18.66 -2.00 5.62
N VAL A 48 -19.93 -2.06 6.02
CA VAL A 48 -20.97 -2.87 5.35
C VAL A 48 -21.31 -2.28 3.98
N ALA A 49 -21.29 -0.95 3.84
CA ALA A 49 -21.54 -0.26 2.58
C ALA A 49 -20.37 -0.35 1.58
N GLY A 50 -19.29 -1.07 1.91
CA GLY A 50 -18.15 -1.28 1.02
C GLY A 50 -17.19 -0.10 0.94
N ALA A 51 -17.15 0.78 1.96
CA ALA A 51 -16.08 1.77 2.06
C ALA A 51 -14.72 1.04 2.13
N PRO A 52 -13.75 1.41 1.27
CA PRO A 52 -12.47 0.71 1.24
C PRO A 52 -11.79 0.76 2.61
N VAL A 53 -11.52 -0.41 3.17
CA VAL A 53 -10.69 -0.54 4.36
C VAL A 53 -9.24 -0.58 3.87
N PRO A 54 -8.36 0.31 4.37
CA PRO A 54 -6.95 0.21 4.06
C PRO A 54 -6.45 -1.13 4.55
N GLN A 55 -6.08 -2.00 3.61
CA GLN A 55 -5.43 -3.24 3.97
C GLN A 55 -4.00 -2.90 4.38
N ALA A 56 -3.62 -3.31 5.60
CA ALA A 56 -2.22 -3.35 6.00
C ALA A 56 -1.54 -4.40 5.12
N THR A 57 -1.03 -3.98 3.96
CA THR A 57 -0.17 -4.86 3.17
C THR A 57 1.19 -4.93 3.87
N PRO A 58 1.81 -6.12 3.96
CA PRO A 58 3.11 -6.28 4.62
C PRO A 58 4.23 -5.44 3.98
N ASP A 59 4.04 -4.96 2.74
CA ASP A 59 5.01 -4.16 2.00
C ASP A 59 4.73 -2.65 2.04
N ALA A 60 3.54 -2.22 2.44
CA ALA A 60 3.26 -0.80 2.64
C ALA A 60 3.95 -0.37 3.94
N GLY A 61 5.11 0.26 3.82
CA GLY A 61 5.85 0.82 4.96
C GLY A 61 4.93 1.49 5.97
N ALA A 62 5.14 1.17 7.25
CA ALA A 62 4.25 1.53 8.35
C ALA A 62 3.89 3.03 8.33
N GLY A 63 2.68 3.36 7.88
CA GLY A 63 2.14 4.72 7.97
C GLY A 63 1.42 5.24 6.73
N MET A 64 1.56 4.61 5.57
CA MET A 64 0.75 4.99 4.40
C MET A 64 -0.52 4.16 4.34
N ILE A 65 -1.55 4.63 5.03
CA ILE A 65 -2.92 4.24 4.71
C ILE A 65 -3.20 4.81 3.31
N PRO A 66 -3.37 3.98 2.26
CA PRO A 66 -3.83 4.51 0.99
C PRO A 66 -5.15 5.26 1.24
N PRO A 67 -5.26 6.50 0.76
CA PRO A 67 -6.43 7.29 1.04
C PRO A 67 -7.66 6.59 0.44
N VAL A 68 -8.72 6.55 1.25
CA VAL A 68 -9.96 5.83 0.94
C VAL A 68 -10.74 6.62 -0.12
N GLY A 69 -10.37 6.44 -1.38
CA GLY A 69 -11.09 6.99 -2.52
C GLY A 69 -11.10 5.97 -3.64
N ALA A 70 -12.20 5.23 -3.74
CA ALA A 70 -12.49 4.46 -4.94
C ALA A 70 -12.93 5.40 -6.07
N ASP A 71 -12.80 4.92 -7.31
CA ASP A 71 -13.34 5.55 -8.50
C ASP A 71 -14.84 5.86 -8.30
N GLN A 72 -15.15 7.10 -7.91
CA GLN A 72 -16.53 7.61 -7.83
C GLN A 72 -16.96 8.20 -9.17
N SER A 73 -16.08 8.23 -10.16
CA SER A 73 -16.39 8.77 -11.49
C SER A 73 -17.19 7.76 -12.32
N GLU A 74 -17.10 6.47 -12.00
CA GLU A 74 -17.92 5.41 -12.61
C GLU A 74 -19.27 5.20 -11.93
N GLU A 75 -19.50 5.79 -10.75
CA GLU A 75 -20.76 5.63 -10.02
C GLU A 75 -21.93 6.33 -10.74
N PRO A 76 -23.14 5.77 -10.68
CA PRO A 76 -24.31 6.38 -11.29
C PRO A 76 -24.66 7.76 -10.72
N ARG A 77 -25.32 8.58 -11.53
CA ARG A 77 -25.66 9.96 -11.17
C ARG A 77 -26.69 10.02 -10.04
N LEU A 78 -26.60 11.08 -9.25
CA LEU A 78 -27.58 11.38 -8.22
C LEU A 78 -28.98 11.55 -8.85
N PRO A 79 -30.01 10.81 -8.40
CA PRO A 79 -31.36 10.98 -8.92
C PRO A 79 -31.86 12.43 -8.73
N ALA A 80 -32.50 13.01 -9.75
CA ALA A 80 -32.95 14.40 -9.71
C ALA A 80 -33.91 14.70 -8.54
N GLY A 81 -34.73 13.72 -8.16
CA GLY A 81 -35.67 13.82 -7.03
C GLY A 81 -35.07 13.48 -5.66
N PHE A 82 -33.82 13.05 -5.57
CA PHE A 82 -33.23 12.69 -4.27
C PHE A 82 -33.01 13.94 -3.41
N ALA A 83 -33.69 14.02 -2.27
CA ALA A 83 -33.61 15.13 -1.35
C ALA A 83 -32.71 14.75 -0.16
N ALA A 84 -31.41 14.99 -0.29
CA ALA A 84 -30.47 14.69 0.79
C ALA A 84 -30.69 15.63 1.98
N VAL A 85 -30.70 15.06 3.18
CA VAL A 85 -30.76 15.78 4.46
C VAL A 85 -29.50 15.63 5.29
N ALA A 86 -28.65 14.64 4.97
CA ALA A 86 -27.39 14.41 5.64
C ALA A 86 -26.34 13.84 4.68
N VAL A 87 -25.07 13.99 5.05
CA VAL A 87 -23.92 13.38 4.40
C VAL A 87 -23.14 12.60 5.45
N THR A 88 -22.79 11.36 5.14
CA THR A 88 -21.81 10.59 5.92
C THR A 88 -20.54 10.48 5.11
N THR A 89 -19.41 10.90 5.67
CA THR A 89 -18.07 10.65 5.14
C THR A 89 -17.42 9.53 5.94
N CYS A 90 -16.80 8.60 5.22
CA CYS A 90 -16.09 7.46 5.76
C CYS A 90 -14.59 7.72 5.63
N GLY A 91 -13.87 7.49 6.72
CA GLY A 91 -12.41 7.59 6.75
C GLY A 91 -11.83 6.46 7.58
N ALA A 92 -10.60 6.08 7.29
CA ALA A 92 -9.86 5.13 8.10
C ALA A 92 -8.64 5.81 8.71
N GLY A 93 -8.36 5.51 9.97
CA GLY A 93 -7.21 6.04 10.69
C GLY A 93 -6.62 5.02 11.64
N LEU A 94 -5.37 5.25 12.06
CA LEU A 94 -4.75 4.46 13.11
C LEU A 94 -5.24 4.95 14.47
N ARG A 95 -5.57 4.00 15.35
CA ARG A 95 -5.84 4.26 16.77
C ARG A 95 -4.92 3.41 17.62
N GLN A 96 -4.26 4.05 18.57
CA GLN A 96 -3.42 3.34 19.53
C GLN A 96 -4.30 2.69 20.59
N ARG A 97 -4.02 1.42 20.88
CA ARG A 97 -4.63 0.66 21.97
C ARG A 97 -3.88 0.88 23.28
N SER A 98 -4.54 0.54 24.39
CA SER A 98 -3.94 0.60 25.72
C SER A 98 -2.77 -0.37 25.93
N ASP A 99 -2.67 -1.45 25.14
CA ASP A 99 -1.56 -2.40 25.16
C ASP A 99 -0.35 -1.97 24.32
N GLY A 100 -0.43 -0.78 23.70
CA GLY A 100 0.59 -0.22 22.81
C GLY A 100 0.44 -0.60 21.34
N GLY A 101 -0.41 -1.59 21.00
CA GLY A 101 -0.73 -1.93 19.62
C GLY A 101 -1.49 -0.80 18.90
N ARG A 102 -1.71 -0.98 17.59
CA ARG A 102 -2.49 -0.05 16.77
C ARG A 102 -3.51 -0.79 15.91
N ASP A 103 -4.74 -0.32 15.94
CA ASP A 103 -5.80 -0.79 15.06
C ASP A 103 -6.01 0.19 13.90
N VAL A 104 -6.43 -0.34 12.75
CA VAL A 104 -7.10 0.44 11.71
C VAL A 104 -8.56 0.59 12.15
N VAL A 105 -8.98 1.83 12.35
CA VAL A 105 -10.34 2.18 12.77
C VAL A 105 -11.01 2.95 11.65
N MET A 106 -12.18 2.44 11.23
CA MET A 106 -13.08 3.16 10.33
C MET A 106 -13.90 4.14 11.16
N SER A 107 -13.82 5.42 10.82
CA SER A 107 -14.59 6.50 11.41
C SER A 107 -15.66 6.98 10.45
N GLU A 108 -16.87 7.16 10.96
CA GLU A 108 -17.98 7.77 10.25
C GLU A 108 -18.18 9.18 10.78
N GLN A 109 -18.04 10.17 9.91
CA GLN A 109 -18.40 11.54 10.24
C GLN A 109 -19.69 11.91 9.53
N ARG A 110 -20.65 12.43 10.27
CA ARG A 110 -21.95 12.83 9.74
C ARG A 110 -22.14 14.31 9.88
N THR A 111 -22.70 14.93 8.84
CA THR A 111 -23.17 16.31 8.89
C THR A 111 -24.60 16.40 8.39
N GLU A 112 -25.40 17.18 9.10
CA GLU A 112 -26.79 17.48 8.79
C GLU A 112 -26.99 18.99 8.59
N ASP A 113 -25.90 19.75 8.44
CA ASP A 113 -25.96 21.18 8.15
C ASP A 113 -26.63 21.42 6.78
N PRO A 114 -27.84 22.02 6.74
CA PRO A 114 -28.61 22.11 5.51
C PRO A 114 -27.86 22.88 4.40
N ALA A 115 -27.06 23.88 4.77
CA ALA A 115 -26.30 24.67 3.81
C ALA A 115 -25.18 23.86 3.15
N ALA A 116 -24.38 23.15 3.95
CA ALA A 116 -23.32 22.28 3.44
C ALA A 116 -23.87 21.10 2.60
N VAL A 117 -24.95 20.46 3.06
CA VAL A 117 -25.62 19.37 2.33
C VAL A 117 -26.15 19.88 0.98
N ALA A 118 -26.86 21.02 0.98
CA ALA A 118 -27.39 21.61 -0.25
C ALA A 118 -26.27 22.00 -1.24
N ALA A 119 -25.17 22.56 -0.74
CA ALA A 119 -24.02 22.92 -1.58
C ALA A 119 -23.40 21.70 -2.26
N LEU A 120 -23.22 20.60 -1.52
CA LEU A 120 -22.70 19.35 -2.09
C LEU A 120 -23.66 18.75 -3.12
N VAL A 121 -24.96 18.69 -2.81
CA VAL A 121 -25.99 18.18 -3.76
C VAL A 121 -26.01 19.01 -5.04
N ALA A 122 -25.91 20.34 -4.94
CA ALA A 122 -25.85 21.21 -6.10
C ALA A 122 -24.61 20.94 -6.95
N ALA A 123 -23.44 20.76 -6.33
CA ALA A 123 -22.20 20.43 -7.02
C ALA A 123 -22.26 19.05 -7.71
N LEU A 124 -22.82 18.04 -7.06
CA LEU A 124 -22.96 16.68 -7.60
C LEU A 124 -23.92 16.60 -8.80
N ARG A 125 -24.89 17.52 -8.87
CA ARG A 125 -25.84 17.61 -9.99
C ARG A 125 -25.28 18.32 -11.23
N LEU A 126 -24.10 18.94 -11.14
CA LEU A 126 -23.47 19.55 -12.30
C LEU A 126 -23.15 18.50 -13.36
N PRO A 127 -23.29 18.81 -14.66
CA PRO A 127 -22.86 17.92 -15.74
C PRO A 127 -21.34 17.72 -15.70
N ASN A 128 -20.91 16.57 -16.24
CA ASN A 128 -19.52 16.39 -16.65
C ASN A 128 -19.19 17.42 -17.74
N LEU A 129 -17.99 17.98 -17.69
CA LEU A 129 -17.51 18.83 -18.77
C LEU A 129 -17.02 17.95 -19.93
N PRO A 130 -17.18 18.41 -21.19
CA PRO A 130 -16.63 17.70 -22.33
C PRO A 130 -15.10 17.63 -22.22
N GLY A 131 -14.52 16.51 -22.62
CA GLY A 131 -13.07 16.32 -22.55
C GLY A 131 -12.30 17.32 -23.42
N THR A 132 -11.12 17.76 -22.95
CA THR A 132 -10.22 18.64 -23.70
C THR A 132 -9.14 17.85 -24.47
N ALA A 133 -8.60 18.46 -25.53
CA ALA A 133 -7.43 17.95 -26.25
C ALA A 133 -6.11 18.49 -25.67
N GLU A 134 -6.18 19.42 -24.73
CA GLU A 134 -5.02 20.01 -24.07
C GLU A 134 -4.36 19.02 -23.09
N ALA A 135 -3.09 19.28 -22.76
CA ALA A 135 -2.37 18.48 -21.80
C ALA A 135 -2.90 18.71 -20.38
N CYS A 136 -3.39 17.66 -19.74
CA CYS A 136 -3.81 17.67 -18.34
C CYS A 136 -2.67 17.23 -17.41
N THR A 137 -2.68 17.75 -16.18
CA THR A 137 -1.73 17.32 -15.15
C THR A 137 -2.06 15.92 -14.63
N ALA A 138 -1.03 15.12 -14.33
CA ALA A 138 -1.16 13.73 -13.90
C ALA A 138 -1.36 13.55 -12.38
N ASP A 139 -1.72 14.60 -11.64
CA ASP A 139 -2.03 14.50 -10.21
C ASP A 139 -3.27 13.64 -9.95
N ALA A 140 -3.13 12.76 -8.96
CA ALA A 140 -4.23 11.98 -8.41
C ALA A 140 -4.96 12.83 -7.36
N VAL A 141 -6.27 13.00 -7.55
CA VAL A 141 -7.15 13.64 -6.58
C VAL A 141 -7.88 12.55 -5.80
N ILE A 142 -7.59 12.41 -4.51
CA ILE A 142 -8.30 11.44 -3.68
C ILE A 142 -9.45 12.12 -2.93
N LEU A 143 -10.66 11.65 -3.22
CA LEU A 143 -11.88 12.06 -2.54
C LEU A 143 -12.09 11.21 -1.29
N PRO A 144 -12.65 11.77 -0.20
CA PRO A 144 -13.21 10.93 0.86
C PRO A 144 -14.32 10.05 0.26
N TRP A 145 -14.48 8.85 0.81
CA TRP A 145 -15.65 8.04 0.53
C TRP A 145 -16.85 8.65 1.26
N PHE A 146 -17.97 8.87 0.59
CA PHE A 146 -19.15 9.46 1.21
C PHE A 146 -20.46 8.95 0.61
N VAL A 147 -21.54 9.10 1.37
CA VAL A 147 -22.92 8.83 0.95
C VAL A 147 -23.82 9.98 1.34
N LEU A 148 -24.93 10.13 0.61
CA LEU A 148 -26.01 11.03 0.96
C LEU A 148 -27.16 10.22 1.56
N HIS A 149 -27.81 10.78 2.58
CA HIS A 149 -29.01 10.20 3.20
C HIS A 149 -30.21 11.10 2.94
N ASP A 150 -31.39 10.51 2.71
CA ASP A 150 -32.66 11.23 2.69
C ASP A 150 -33.38 11.18 4.05
N ALA A 151 -34.51 11.88 4.14
CA ALA A 151 -35.33 11.93 5.35
C ALA A 151 -36.00 10.60 5.73
N HIS A 152 -36.06 9.64 4.82
CA HIS A 152 -36.68 8.32 5.02
C HIS A 152 -35.66 7.25 5.40
N GLY A 153 -34.38 7.62 5.56
CA GLY A 153 -33.29 6.70 5.87
C GLY A 153 -32.81 5.90 4.66
N ALA A 154 -33.23 6.27 3.44
CA ALA A 154 -32.59 5.79 2.23
C ALA A 154 -31.25 6.51 2.04
N TRP A 155 -30.31 5.83 1.39
CA TRP A 155 -28.99 6.38 1.12
C TRP A 155 -28.53 6.05 -0.31
N VAL A 156 -27.60 6.86 -0.79
CA VAL A 156 -27.02 6.73 -2.13
C VAL A 156 -25.56 7.14 -2.12
N ARG A 157 -24.72 6.41 -2.86
CA ARG A 157 -23.35 6.79 -3.21
C ARG A 157 -23.38 7.41 -4.62
N PRO A 158 -23.31 8.75 -4.75
CA PRO A 158 -23.48 9.40 -6.04
C PRO A 158 -22.17 9.41 -6.84
N GLY A 159 -22.31 9.32 -8.16
CA GLY A 159 -21.25 9.65 -9.10
C GLY A 159 -20.79 11.10 -8.97
N VAL A 160 -19.48 11.30 -9.01
CA VAL A 160 -18.87 12.63 -8.90
C VAL A 160 -18.65 13.21 -10.31
N PRO A 161 -19.22 14.38 -10.62
CA PRO A 161 -18.97 14.99 -11.92
C PRO A 161 -17.51 15.32 -12.12
N HIS A 162 -17.06 15.20 -13.37
CA HIS A 162 -15.69 15.50 -13.75
C HIS A 162 -15.55 16.74 -14.64
N ASP A 163 -14.38 17.36 -14.60
CA ASP A 163 -13.97 18.44 -15.50
C ASP A 163 -13.53 17.88 -16.87
N ASP A 164 -13.03 18.77 -17.72
CA ASP A 164 -12.54 18.47 -19.07
C ASP A 164 -11.26 17.64 -19.08
N CYS A 165 -10.56 17.58 -17.94
CA CYS A 165 -9.41 16.71 -17.69
C CYS A 165 -9.78 15.38 -17.02
N ARG A 166 -11.07 15.05 -16.92
CA ARG A 166 -11.60 13.86 -16.25
C ARG A 166 -11.25 13.79 -14.75
N LYS A 167 -11.04 14.92 -14.09
CA LYS A 167 -10.85 15.01 -12.64
C LYS A 167 -12.13 15.44 -11.94
N PRO A 168 -12.31 15.12 -10.65
CA PRO A 168 -13.45 15.64 -9.90
C PRO A 168 -13.57 17.16 -10.02
N ARG A 169 -14.78 17.63 -10.35
CA ARG A 169 -15.04 19.06 -10.50
C ARG A 169 -14.68 19.83 -9.22
N ARG A 170 -14.08 21.02 -9.38
CA ARG A 170 -13.66 21.88 -8.28
C ARG A 170 -14.80 22.24 -7.33
N GLU A 171 -16.02 22.36 -7.84
CA GLU A 171 -17.21 22.62 -7.03
C GLU A 171 -17.45 21.49 -6.01
N VAL A 172 -17.28 20.23 -6.42
CA VAL A 172 -17.41 19.07 -5.54
C VAL A 172 -16.28 19.06 -4.52
N LEU A 173 -15.04 19.28 -4.95
CA LEU A 173 -13.89 19.36 -4.05
C LEU A 173 -14.07 20.43 -2.97
N THR A 174 -14.55 21.61 -3.38
CA THR A 174 -14.82 22.72 -2.48
C THR A 174 -15.92 22.35 -1.49
N ALA A 175 -17.04 21.80 -1.96
CA ALA A 175 -18.15 21.39 -1.09
C ALA A 175 -17.73 20.31 -0.08
N LEU A 176 -16.99 19.28 -0.52
CA LEU A 176 -16.47 18.22 0.36
C LEU A 176 -15.51 18.76 1.42
N SER A 177 -14.59 19.67 1.03
CA SER A 177 -13.64 20.29 1.97
C SER A 177 -14.30 21.20 3.02
N ALA A 178 -15.49 21.72 2.69
CA ALA A 178 -16.28 22.57 3.57
C ALA A 178 -17.14 21.77 4.56
N LEU A 179 -17.33 20.46 4.34
CA LEU A 179 -18.08 19.63 5.27
C LEU A 179 -17.43 19.69 6.66
N ARG A 180 -18.28 19.92 7.67
CA ARG A 180 -17.94 19.82 9.08
C ARG A 180 -18.87 18.79 9.67
N GLY A 181 -18.33 17.59 9.92
CA GLY A 181 -19.07 16.48 10.50
C GLY A 181 -18.70 16.27 11.96
N THR A 182 -19.59 15.59 12.68
CA THR A 182 -19.30 14.99 13.98
C THR A 182 -19.05 13.49 13.78
N THR A 183 -18.09 12.93 14.50
CA THR A 183 -17.88 11.48 14.50
C THR A 183 -19.08 10.81 15.16
N VAL A 184 -19.80 9.97 14.42
CA VAL A 184 -20.99 9.25 14.91
C VAL A 184 -20.71 7.78 15.20
N ALA A 185 -19.67 7.22 14.58
CA ALA A 185 -19.22 5.85 14.85
C ALA A 185 -17.71 5.72 14.59
N GLU A 186 -17.06 4.87 15.39
CA GLU A 186 -15.71 4.37 15.17
C GLU A 186 -15.74 2.86 15.34
N THR A 187 -15.30 2.12 14.32
CA THR A 187 -15.29 0.65 14.32
C THR A 187 -13.89 0.15 13.99
N PRO A 188 -13.25 -0.65 14.86
CA PRO A 188 -12.02 -1.35 14.52
C PRO A 188 -12.30 -2.33 13.37
N VAL A 189 -11.54 -2.18 12.28
CA VAL A 189 -11.68 -3.00 11.06
C VAL A 189 -10.47 -3.88 10.80
N GLY A 190 -9.41 -3.74 11.60
CA GLY A 190 -8.26 -4.63 11.58
C GLY A 190 -7.16 -4.18 12.53
N GLU A 191 -6.23 -5.09 12.83
CA GLU A 191 -5.00 -4.76 13.54
C GLU A 191 -3.93 -4.31 12.52
N SER A 192 -3.33 -3.15 12.75
CA SER A 192 -2.19 -2.65 11.93
C SER A 192 -0.84 -2.92 12.59
N GLN A 193 -0.83 -3.01 13.92
CA GLN A 193 0.33 -3.29 14.71
C GLN A 193 -0.07 -4.05 15.98
N SER A 194 0.51 -5.23 16.23
CA SER A 194 0.31 -5.95 17.47
C SER A 194 1.05 -5.26 18.62
N SER A 195 0.65 -5.56 19.85
CA SER A 195 1.39 -5.08 21.01
C SER A 195 2.80 -5.69 21.10
N LEU A 196 3.03 -6.88 20.53
CA LEU A 196 4.36 -7.46 20.46
C LEU A 196 5.26 -6.63 19.53
N SER A 197 4.78 -6.30 18.33
CA SER A 197 5.49 -5.40 17.42
C SER A 197 5.78 -4.06 18.07
N ALA A 198 4.77 -3.43 18.69
CA ALA A 198 4.92 -2.13 19.34
C ALA A 198 5.99 -2.14 20.44
N ARG A 199 6.01 -3.18 21.29
CA ARG A 199 7.01 -3.30 22.37
C ARG A 199 8.41 -3.64 21.85
N THR A 200 8.49 -4.46 20.82
CA THR A 200 9.77 -5.02 20.36
C THR A 200 10.39 -4.24 19.21
N GLY A 201 9.66 -3.30 18.59
CA GLY A 201 10.06 -2.56 17.40
C GLY A 201 10.21 -3.41 16.14
N CYS A 202 9.86 -4.70 16.18
CA CYS A 202 9.83 -5.60 15.02
C CYS A 202 8.52 -5.42 14.26
N ALA A 203 8.49 -5.65 12.94
CA ALA A 203 7.24 -5.68 12.19
C ALA A 203 6.42 -6.92 12.55
N ASP A 204 5.09 -6.88 12.45
CA ASP A 204 4.26 -8.07 12.70
C ASP A 204 4.37 -9.12 11.60
N ARG A 205 4.62 -8.68 10.37
CA ARG A 205 4.90 -9.53 9.23
C ARG A 205 6.17 -9.07 8.55
N HIS A 206 6.95 -10.02 8.06
CA HIS A 206 8.15 -9.73 7.29
C HIS A 206 8.34 -10.79 6.20
N ALA A 207 8.85 -10.40 5.03
CA ALA A 207 9.16 -11.36 3.98
C ALA A 207 10.43 -12.14 4.32
N ASP A 208 10.41 -13.46 4.09
CA ASP A 208 11.63 -14.27 4.13
C ASP A 208 12.45 -13.99 2.87
N MET A 209 13.33 -13.00 2.99
CA MET A 209 14.17 -12.57 1.89
C MET A 209 15.25 -13.59 1.51
N ILE A 210 15.53 -14.59 2.36
CA ILE A 210 16.41 -15.72 2.02
C ILE A 210 15.72 -16.59 0.97
N ALA A 211 14.45 -16.96 1.21
CA ALA A 211 13.65 -17.73 0.27
C ALA A 211 13.44 -16.98 -1.06
N VAL A 212 13.13 -15.68 -0.99
CA VAL A 212 13.00 -14.81 -2.18
C VAL A 212 14.28 -14.83 -3.01
N SER A 213 15.43 -14.57 -2.37
CA SER A 213 16.72 -14.51 -3.06
C SER A 213 17.15 -15.86 -3.64
N ALA A 214 16.86 -16.96 -2.94
CA ALA A 214 17.12 -18.31 -3.44
C ALA A 214 16.33 -18.62 -4.73
N GLY A 215 15.10 -18.11 -4.85
CA GLY A 215 14.25 -18.31 -6.02
C GLY A 215 14.75 -17.62 -7.29
N PHE A 216 15.49 -16.51 -7.17
CA PHE A 216 16.02 -15.78 -8.32
C PHE A 216 17.32 -16.37 -8.89
N GLY A 217 17.99 -17.27 -8.16
CA GLY A 217 19.20 -17.95 -8.63
C GLY A 217 20.37 -17.02 -8.98
N THR A 218 20.37 -15.77 -8.50
CA THR A 218 21.39 -14.79 -8.85
C THR A 218 22.73 -15.12 -8.18
N GLU A 219 23.82 -15.01 -8.94
CA GLU A 219 25.18 -14.99 -8.41
C GLU A 219 25.37 -13.68 -7.64
N ALA A 220 24.97 -13.70 -6.39
CA ALA A 220 25.07 -12.53 -5.54
C ALA A 220 26.53 -12.36 -5.04
N PRO A 221 26.94 -11.12 -4.73
CA PRO A 221 28.27 -10.84 -4.20
C PRO A 221 28.54 -11.66 -2.93
N PRO A 222 29.82 -11.92 -2.59
CA PRO A 222 30.15 -12.54 -1.31
C PRO A 222 29.50 -11.78 -0.16
N ALA A 223 29.06 -12.51 0.87
CA ALA A 223 28.44 -11.93 2.04
C ALA A 223 29.32 -10.83 2.63
N ALA A 224 28.71 -9.69 2.95
CA ALA A 224 29.42 -8.61 3.62
C ALA A 224 29.80 -9.02 5.05
N ALA A 225 30.80 -8.33 5.61
CA ALA A 225 31.23 -8.58 6.97
C ALA A 225 30.07 -8.29 7.95
N PRO A 226 29.94 -9.08 9.03
CA PRO A 226 28.93 -8.81 10.04
C PRO A 226 29.14 -7.41 10.65
N PRO A 227 28.08 -6.80 11.21
CA PRO A 227 28.16 -5.55 11.94
C PRO A 227 29.26 -5.55 13.02
N ALA A 228 29.69 -4.36 13.42
CA ALA A 228 30.69 -4.17 14.46
C ALA A 228 30.28 -4.86 15.78
N ALA A 229 31.28 -5.23 16.56
CA ALA A 229 31.12 -5.97 17.82
C ALA A 229 30.25 -5.24 18.85
N ASP A 230 30.26 -3.91 18.81
CA ASP A 230 29.54 -2.99 19.68
C ASP A 230 28.22 -2.48 19.08
N ALA A 231 27.80 -2.99 17.92
CA ALA A 231 26.54 -2.62 17.30
C ALA A 231 25.35 -3.03 18.19
N SER A 232 24.41 -2.09 18.38
CA SER A 232 23.11 -2.38 18.98
C SER A 232 22.19 -2.98 17.93
N LEU A 233 21.82 -4.26 18.11
CA LEU A 233 20.99 -4.99 17.15
C LEU A 233 19.65 -5.38 17.78
N ARG A 234 18.59 -5.26 16.99
CA ARG A 234 17.26 -5.80 17.24
C ARG A 234 17.17 -7.16 16.55
N LEU A 235 16.88 -8.20 17.33
CA LEU A 235 16.51 -9.53 16.84
C LEU A 235 14.99 -9.60 16.70
N CYS A 236 14.50 -10.01 15.54
CA CYS A 236 13.10 -10.30 15.25
C CYS A 236 12.98 -11.71 14.70
N VAL A 237 12.18 -12.57 15.32
CA VAL A 237 12.01 -13.98 14.92
C VAL A 237 10.61 -14.17 14.37
N TYR A 238 10.50 -14.83 13.22
CA TYR A 238 9.26 -15.02 12.47
C TYR A 238 8.98 -16.49 12.20
N ASP A 239 7.70 -16.87 12.26
CA ASP A 239 7.17 -18.16 11.80
C ASP A 239 6.57 -18.01 10.40
N VAL A 240 6.93 -18.88 9.47
CA VAL A 240 6.37 -18.92 8.12
C VAL A 240 5.24 -19.96 8.09
N PRO A 241 3.97 -19.54 7.93
CA PRO A 241 2.86 -20.47 7.92
C PRO A 241 2.92 -21.40 6.69
N ALA A 242 2.41 -22.62 6.82
CA ALA A 242 2.45 -23.62 5.75
C ALA A 242 1.84 -23.14 4.41
N THR A 243 0.86 -22.23 4.46
CA THR A 243 0.24 -21.64 3.27
C THR A 243 1.14 -20.67 2.49
N GLU A 244 2.20 -20.17 3.12
CA GLU A 244 3.20 -19.29 2.51
C GLU A 244 4.41 -20.09 1.99
N LEU A 245 4.63 -21.31 2.47
CA LEU A 245 5.76 -22.13 2.05
C LEU A 245 5.69 -22.42 0.54
N GLY A 246 6.77 -22.11 -0.16
CA GLY A 246 6.85 -22.25 -1.62
C GLY A 246 6.15 -21.12 -2.41
N SER A 247 5.58 -20.12 -1.75
CA SER A 247 5.19 -18.89 -2.43
C SER A 247 6.45 -18.19 -2.98
N GLY A 248 6.30 -17.36 -4.01
CA GLY A 248 7.44 -16.60 -4.56
C GLY A 248 8.01 -15.55 -3.59
N LYS A 249 7.27 -15.23 -2.53
CA LYS A 249 7.64 -14.27 -1.49
C LYS A 249 6.99 -14.67 -0.16
N PRO A 250 7.50 -15.73 0.50
CA PRO A 250 6.90 -16.20 1.75
C PRO A 250 7.01 -15.12 2.82
N ALA A 251 5.92 -14.88 3.55
CA ALA A 251 5.89 -13.91 4.62
C ALA A 251 5.66 -14.58 5.97
N GLY A 252 6.56 -14.31 6.92
CA GLY A 252 6.46 -14.80 8.29
C GLY A 252 5.69 -13.86 9.21
N THR A 253 5.18 -14.40 10.32
CA THR A 253 4.50 -13.68 11.41
C THR A 253 5.42 -13.59 12.62
N LEU A 254 5.49 -12.42 13.27
CA LEU A 254 6.35 -12.16 14.41
C LEU A 254 6.03 -13.10 15.58
N ARG A 255 7.01 -13.90 15.96
CA ARG A 255 6.97 -14.79 17.14
C ARG A 255 7.56 -14.12 18.37
N SER A 256 8.70 -13.45 18.20
CA SER A 256 9.40 -12.76 19.29
C SER A 256 10.31 -11.66 18.77
N GLY A 257 10.64 -10.70 19.63
CA GLY A 257 11.61 -9.67 19.32
C GLY A 257 12.29 -9.11 20.57
N ALA A 258 13.55 -8.70 20.44
CA ALA A 258 14.32 -8.10 21.52
C ALA A 258 15.49 -7.27 20.97
N VAL A 259 15.94 -6.27 21.73
CA VAL A 259 17.27 -5.68 21.51
C VAL A 259 18.29 -6.61 22.17
N LEU A 260 19.29 -7.05 21.40
CA LEU A 260 20.34 -7.94 21.89
C LEU A 260 21.26 -7.20 22.85
N THR A 261 21.65 -7.88 23.93
CA THR A 261 22.77 -7.43 24.75
C THR A 261 24.07 -7.61 23.98
N ALA A 262 25.12 -6.89 24.38
CA ALA A 262 26.45 -7.05 23.77
C ALA A 262 26.94 -8.51 23.83
N GLU A 263 26.70 -9.20 24.96
CA GLU A 263 27.04 -10.61 25.14
C GLU A 263 26.28 -11.52 24.16
N ALA A 264 24.96 -11.33 24.04
CA ALA A 264 24.15 -12.10 23.10
C ALA A 264 24.59 -11.85 21.65
N TRP A 265 24.90 -10.60 21.30
CA TRP A 265 25.43 -10.28 19.97
C TRP A 265 26.80 -10.93 19.73
N GLN A 266 27.72 -10.94 20.70
CA GLN A 266 28.99 -11.65 20.55
C GLN A 266 28.80 -13.15 20.29
N ALA A 267 27.88 -13.79 21.01
CA ALA A 267 27.57 -15.21 20.82
C ALA A 267 27.03 -15.49 19.41
N VAL A 268 26.06 -14.69 18.94
CA VAL A 268 25.53 -14.77 17.58
C VAL A 268 26.63 -14.50 16.55
N ARG A 269 27.50 -13.50 16.79
CA ARG A 269 28.61 -13.17 15.88
C ARG A 269 29.60 -14.32 15.72
N ALA A 270 29.91 -15.02 16.81
CA ALA A 270 30.81 -16.16 16.80
C ALA A 270 30.24 -17.37 16.04
N ALA A 271 28.91 -17.45 15.90
CA ALA A 271 28.23 -18.52 15.17
C ALA A 271 28.07 -18.25 13.66
N PHE A 272 28.33 -17.03 13.19
CA PHE A 272 28.45 -16.79 11.75
C PHE A 272 29.75 -17.42 11.25
N PRO A 273 29.69 -18.40 10.34
CA PRO A 273 30.89 -18.94 9.75
C PRO A 273 31.58 -17.86 8.91
N PRO A 274 32.90 -17.99 8.66
CA PRO A 274 33.54 -17.19 7.63
C PRO A 274 32.77 -17.32 6.31
N ALA A 275 32.59 -16.21 5.59
CA ALA A 275 31.74 -16.10 4.42
C ALA A 275 31.99 -17.21 3.38
N ALA A 276 31.25 -18.31 3.52
CA ALA A 276 31.27 -19.45 2.62
C ALA A 276 29.93 -19.52 1.91
N LYS A 277 29.98 -19.77 0.60
CA LYS A 277 28.78 -19.94 -0.22
C LYS A 277 27.93 -21.06 0.39
N ALA A 278 26.63 -20.80 0.57
CA ALA A 278 25.69 -21.83 0.99
C ALA A 278 25.67 -22.99 -0.01
N ALA A 279 25.61 -24.24 0.49
CA ALA A 279 25.37 -25.39 -0.37
C ALA A 279 23.98 -25.30 -1.01
N PRO A 280 23.77 -25.83 -2.22
CA PRO A 280 22.44 -25.94 -2.81
C PRO A 280 21.51 -26.71 -1.86
N CYS A 281 20.37 -26.11 -1.53
CA CYS A 281 19.38 -26.70 -0.66
C CYS A 281 18.00 -26.15 -1.02
N ALA A 282 17.02 -27.05 -1.10
CA ALA A 282 15.65 -26.77 -1.53
C ALA A 282 14.63 -26.90 -0.39
N GLU A 283 15.08 -27.16 0.83
CA GLU A 283 14.20 -27.25 2.00
C GLU A 283 13.66 -25.85 2.32
N ALA A 284 12.34 -25.74 2.45
CA ALA A 284 11.70 -24.50 2.83
C ALA A 284 11.90 -24.26 4.33
N SER A 285 12.18 -23.01 4.72
CA SER A 285 12.25 -22.67 6.13
C SER A 285 10.88 -22.35 6.70
N GLU A 286 10.53 -22.99 7.80
CA GLU A 286 9.32 -22.67 8.59
C GLU A 286 9.55 -21.48 9.52
N SER A 287 10.80 -21.00 9.63
CA SER A 287 11.13 -19.84 10.46
C SER A 287 12.43 -19.15 10.08
N PHE A 288 12.47 -17.84 10.31
CA PHE A 288 13.67 -17.05 10.10
C PHE A 288 13.80 -15.97 11.16
N ALA A 289 15.00 -15.43 11.30
CA ALA A 289 15.31 -14.29 12.13
C ALA A 289 15.85 -13.14 11.26
N LEU A 290 15.64 -11.94 11.78
CA LEU A 290 16.16 -10.71 11.25
C LEU A 290 16.94 -10.00 12.36
N LEU A 291 18.19 -9.68 12.08
CA LEU A 291 19.05 -8.84 12.91
C LEU A 291 19.13 -7.47 12.25
N GLN A 292 18.45 -6.49 12.83
CA GLN A 292 18.43 -5.11 12.35
C GLN A 292 19.27 -4.24 13.27
N PRO A 293 20.20 -3.42 12.75
CA PRO A 293 20.74 -2.31 13.52
C PRO A 293 19.60 -1.47 14.09
N VAL A 294 19.69 -1.10 15.38
CA VAL A 294 18.68 -0.22 16.02
C VAL A 294 18.71 1.17 15.38
N ASP A 295 19.88 1.58 14.89
CA ASP A 295 20.08 2.81 14.14
C ASP A 295 19.98 2.56 12.62
N THR A 296 21.01 2.94 11.86
CA THR A 296 21.07 2.76 10.41
C THR A 296 21.96 1.57 10.05
N GLY A 297 21.60 0.86 8.98
CA GLY A 297 22.43 -0.19 8.41
C GLY A 297 21.62 -1.29 7.75
N ALA A 298 22.34 -2.18 7.06
CA ALA A 298 21.73 -3.34 6.40
C ALA A 298 21.34 -4.39 7.44
N ALA A 299 20.16 -4.98 7.26
CA ALA A 299 19.71 -6.09 8.09
C ALA A 299 20.41 -7.40 7.68
N ILE A 300 20.58 -8.31 8.64
CA ILE A 300 21.02 -9.68 8.40
C ILE A 300 19.82 -10.61 8.61
N TYR A 301 19.51 -11.38 7.57
CA TYR A 301 18.53 -12.45 7.59
C TYR A 301 19.22 -13.75 7.95
N VAL A 302 18.55 -14.55 8.77
CA VAL A 302 19.03 -15.83 9.27
C VAL A 302 17.92 -16.85 9.15
N GLU A 303 18.18 -17.96 8.47
CA GLU A 303 17.28 -19.09 8.41
C GLU A 303 17.45 -19.95 9.68
N LEU A 304 16.38 -20.11 10.47
CA LEU A 304 16.45 -20.84 11.75
C LEU A 304 16.10 -22.34 11.62
N SER A 305 15.45 -22.70 10.52
CA SER A 305 15.08 -24.06 10.12
C SER A 305 15.54 -24.33 8.67
N GLY A 306 15.28 -25.53 8.14
CA GLY A 306 15.67 -25.87 6.77
C GLY A 306 17.17 -25.80 6.52
N CYS A 307 17.57 -24.98 5.54
CA CYS A 307 18.92 -24.99 4.98
C CYS A 307 19.97 -24.22 5.80
N ARG A 308 19.56 -23.48 6.84
CA ARG A 308 20.44 -22.68 7.71
C ARG A 308 21.37 -21.77 6.91
N ARG A 309 20.75 -20.90 6.12
CA ARG A 309 21.42 -19.85 5.35
C ARG A 309 21.38 -18.53 6.10
N THR A 310 22.29 -17.66 5.75
CA THR A 310 22.33 -16.27 6.21
C THR A 310 22.48 -15.35 5.01
N MET A 311 21.95 -14.14 5.11
CA MET A 311 21.99 -13.17 4.03
C MET A 311 22.03 -11.77 4.61
N GLN A 312 22.86 -10.90 4.04
CA GLN A 312 22.80 -9.48 4.34
C GLN A 312 22.08 -8.76 3.21
N ASP A 313 21.29 -7.74 3.52
CA ASP A 313 20.59 -6.97 2.49
C ASP A 313 21.57 -6.44 1.42
N GLY A 314 21.25 -6.67 0.15
CA GLY A 314 22.14 -6.39 -0.99
C GLY A 314 23.33 -7.34 -1.20
N ALA A 315 23.48 -8.39 -0.40
CA ALA A 315 24.54 -9.40 -0.51
C ALA A 315 23.99 -10.81 -0.82
N GLY A 316 24.87 -11.75 -1.11
CA GLY A 316 24.51 -13.13 -1.39
C GLY A 316 24.24 -14.01 -0.18
N LEU A 317 23.67 -15.19 -0.47
CA LEU A 317 23.41 -16.24 0.52
C LEU A 317 24.73 -16.90 0.98
N ALA A 318 24.97 -16.89 2.28
CA ALA A 318 26.05 -17.61 2.94
C ALA A 318 25.51 -18.78 3.78
N ALA A 319 26.31 -19.82 3.98
CA ALA A 319 26.01 -20.83 5.00
C ALA A 319 26.05 -20.18 6.40
N GLY A 320 25.24 -20.63 7.35
CA GLY A 320 25.41 -20.23 8.76
C GLY A 320 24.39 -20.82 9.72
N ASP A 321 24.85 -21.22 10.91
CA ASP A 321 23.99 -21.80 11.95
C ASP A 321 24.09 -21.03 13.28
N PRO A 322 23.52 -19.81 13.36
CA PRO A 322 23.52 -19.02 14.59
C PRO A 322 22.33 -19.41 15.49
N ARG A 323 22.45 -20.56 16.15
CA ARG A 323 21.54 -20.96 17.24
C ARG A 323 22.04 -20.46 18.60
#